data_AF-A0AAN8RHU6-F1
#
_entry.id   AF-A0AAN8RHU6-F1
#
_cell.length_a   1.000
_cell.length_b   1.000
_cell.length_c   1.000
_cell.angle_alpha   90.00
_cell.angle_beta   90.00
_cell.angle_gamma   90.00
#
_symmetry.space_group_name_H-M   'P 1'
#
loop_
_entity.id
_entity.type
_entity.pdbx_description
1 polymer ?
#
loop_
_entity_poly.entity_id
_entity_poly.type
_entity_poly.pdbx_seq_one_letter_code
_entity_poly.pdbx_strand_id
1 'polypeptide(L)'
;MARIINIGKIQGAIGYVFKSNTLVSEALESTGYARVVSGKGDGHKRLALLGDAVLGLVQLDRWYQTQQSRGNADLILKKYVTNQRLQECADQLGITSEILVAPEQEHLHLQGGRIGRVTSASTVEALLGAVWLDSSRDFEQVNRVVCKLGIVDSDS
;
A
#
# COMPACT_ATOMS: atom_id res chain seq x y z
N MET A 1 9.18 1.18 24.41
CA MET A 1 10.10 1.77 23.41
C MET A 1 9.31 1.95 22.12
N ALA A 2 9.51 3.05 21.38
CA ALA A 2 8.88 3.20 20.07
C ALA A 2 9.46 2.14 19.11
N ARG A 3 8.59 1.39 18.43
CA ARG A 3 8.99 0.40 17.44
C ARG A 3 9.73 1.07 16.28
N ILE A 4 10.91 0.55 15.94
CA ILE A 4 11.71 1.03 14.82
C ILE A 4 11.25 0.27 13.56
N ILE A 5 10.80 0.99 12.54
CA ILE A 5 10.45 0.44 11.22
C ILE A 5 11.73 0.07 10.47
N ASN A 6 11.75 -1.09 9.81
CA ASN A 6 12.78 -1.42 8.82
C ASN A 6 12.39 -0.92 7.42
N ILE A 7 12.76 0.34 7.11
CA ILE A 7 12.49 0.95 5.80
C ILE A 7 13.14 0.15 4.66
N GLY A 8 14.35 -0.38 4.87
CA GLY A 8 15.05 -1.18 3.86
C GLY A 8 14.26 -2.40 3.41
N LYS A 9 13.58 -3.07 4.35
CA LYS A 9 12.69 -4.20 4.07
C LYS A 9 11.48 -3.77 3.22
N ILE A 10 10.85 -2.64 3.55
CA ILE A 10 9.73 -2.11 2.76
C ILE A 10 10.17 -1.72 1.35
N GLN A 11 11.29 -1.02 1.21
CA GLN A 11 11.84 -0.67 -0.10
C GLN A 11 12.15 -1.91 -0.94
N GLY A 12 12.70 -2.96 -0.33
CA GLY A 12 12.94 -4.25 -0.99
C GLY A 12 11.65 -4.97 -1.39
N ALA A 13 10.64 -4.96 -0.52
CA ALA A 13 9.33 -5.56 -0.77
C ALA A 13 8.63 -4.92 -1.98
N ILE A 14 8.61 -3.58 -2.04
CA ILE A 14 7.91 -2.85 -3.10
C ILE A 14 8.79 -2.56 -4.33
N GLY A 15 10.11 -2.78 -4.24
CA GLY A 15 11.05 -2.53 -5.32
C GLY A 15 11.31 -1.04 -5.63
N TYR A 16 11.14 -0.16 -4.64
CA TYR A 16 11.32 1.28 -4.78
C TYR A 16 12.15 1.85 -3.64
N VAL A 17 13.13 2.69 -3.95
CA VAL A 17 13.96 3.41 -2.97
C VAL A 17 13.44 4.83 -2.86
N PHE A 18 12.99 5.21 -1.68
CA PHE A 18 12.46 6.55 -1.42
C PHE A 18 13.58 7.58 -1.39
N LYS A 19 13.32 8.75 -1.98
CA LYS A 19 14.16 9.95 -1.82
C LYS A 19 13.97 10.53 -0.42
N SER A 20 12.74 10.47 0.10
CA SER A 20 12.41 10.87 1.47
C SER A 20 11.80 9.74 2.28
N ASN A 21 12.44 9.42 3.41
CA ASN A 21 11.91 8.44 4.36
C ASN A 21 10.62 8.90 5.05
N THR A 22 10.27 10.19 4.99
CA THR A 22 9.06 10.71 5.65
C THR A 22 7.78 10.12 5.06
N LEU A 23 7.73 9.92 3.74
CA LEU A 23 6.55 9.41 3.05
C LEU A 23 6.31 7.92 3.33
N VAL A 24 7.38 7.12 3.35
CA VAL A 24 7.28 5.70 3.73
C VAL A 24 6.94 5.53 5.20
N SER A 25 7.47 6.38 6.09
CA SER A 25 7.07 6.38 7.51
C SER A 25 5.59 6.72 7.66
N GLU A 26 5.10 7.78 7.01
CA GLU A 26 3.67 8.13 7.04
C GLU A 26 2.79 7.01 6.49
N ALA A 27 3.21 6.35 5.41
CA ALA A 27 2.45 5.25 4.81
C ALA A 27 2.30 4.04 5.76
N LEU A 28 3.24 3.84 6.68
CA LEU A 28 3.23 2.73 7.65
C LEU A 28 2.56 3.11 8.98
N GLU A 29 2.22 4.38 9.18
CA GLU A 29 1.52 4.86 10.37
C GLU A 29 0.00 4.64 10.26
N SER A 30 -0.51 3.55 10.86
CA SER A 30 -1.96 3.32 10.93
C SER A 30 -2.68 4.44 11.66
N THR A 31 -3.96 4.63 11.36
CA THR A 31 -4.80 5.63 12.06
C THR A 31 -4.78 5.45 13.58
N GLY A 32 -4.75 4.20 14.07
CA GLY A 32 -4.69 3.92 15.50
C GLY A 32 -3.38 4.42 16.12
N TYR A 33 -2.25 4.10 15.48
CA TYR A 33 -0.94 4.61 15.90
C TYR A 33 -0.89 6.13 15.84
N ALA A 34 -1.35 6.70 14.73
CA ALA A 34 -1.25 8.12 14.49
C ALA A 34 -2.06 8.94 15.52
N ARG A 35 -3.26 8.47 15.87
CA ARG A 35 -4.12 9.08 16.90
C ARG A 35 -3.50 9.03 18.29
N VAL A 36 -2.89 7.90 18.67
CA VAL A 36 -2.42 7.67 20.05
C VAL A 36 -0.99 8.19 20.27
N VAL A 37 -0.12 8.08 19.27
CA VAL A 37 1.32 8.33 19.41
C VAL A 37 1.75 9.62 18.72
N SER A 38 1.34 9.84 17.48
CA SER A 38 1.83 10.98 16.69
C SER A 38 0.99 12.26 16.85
N GLY A 39 -0.23 12.15 17.39
CA GLY A 39 -1.22 13.24 17.43
C GLY A 39 -1.81 13.60 16.05
N LYS A 40 -1.43 12.92 14.97
CA LYS A 40 -1.97 13.11 13.62
C LYS A 40 -3.20 12.19 13.46
N GLY A 41 -4.40 12.76 13.45
CA GLY A 41 -5.64 11.99 13.57
C GLY A 41 -5.91 10.92 12.50
N ASP A 42 -5.37 11.09 11.29
CA ASP A 42 -5.73 10.25 10.14
C ASP A 42 -4.68 9.20 9.75
N GLY A 43 -3.44 9.31 10.23
CA GLY A 43 -2.32 8.45 9.81
C GLY A 43 -2.20 8.37 8.28
N HIS A 44 -1.96 7.17 7.76
CA HIS A 44 -1.77 6.93 6.32
C HIS A 44 -3.01 7.14 5.44
N LYS A 45 -4.19 7.50 5.98
CA LYS A 45 -5.46 7.55 5.21
C LYS A 45 -5.43 8.50 4.01
N ARG A 46 -4.76 9.65 4.14
CA ARG A 46 -4.65 10.61 3.04
C ARG A 46 -3.81 10.07 1.89
N LEU A 47 -2.69 9.41 2.21
CA LEU A 47 -1.87 8.70 1.23
C LEU A 47 -2.63 7.53 0.63
N ALA A 48 -3.38 6.77 1.44
CA ALA A 48 -4.18 5.64 0.97
C ALA A 48 -5.22 6.08 -0.06
N LEU A 49 -5.97 7.15 0.21
CA LEU A 49 -6.96 7.66 -0.74
C LEU A 49 -6.32 8.07 -2.08
N LEU A 50 -5.16 8.71 -2.03
CA LEU A 50 -4.40 9.06 -3.25
C LEU A 50 -3.92 7.80 -3.98
N GLY A 51 -3.39 6.83 -3.24
CA GLY A 51 -2.84 5.60 -3.77
C GLY A 51 -3.89 4.66 -4.36
N ASP A 52 -5.10 4.60 -3.81
CA ASP A 52 -6.24 3.87 -4.37
C ASP A 52 -6.62 4.42 -5.76
N ALA A 53 -6.75 5.74 -5.88
CA ALA A 53 -7.00 6.39 -7.16
C ALA A 53 -5.88 6.14 -8.18
N VAL A 54 -4.62 6.17 -7.73
CA VAL A 54 -3.44 5.89 -8.56
C VAL A 54 -3.39 4.41 -8.99
N LEU A 55 -3.71 3.47 -8.10
CA LEU A 55 -3.81 2.05 -8.44
C LEU A 55 -4.89 1.82 -9.49
N GLY A 56 -6.07 2.43 -9.31
CA GLY A 56 -7.14 2.41 -10.31
C GLY A 56 -6.68 2.95 -11.67
N LEU A 57 -5.95 4.07 -11.68
CA LEU A 57 -5.37 4.64 -12.90
C LEU A 57 -4.41 3.65 -13.59
N VAL A 58 -3.48 3.03 -12.85
CA VAL A 58 -2.53 2.05 -13.42
C VAL A 58 -3.28 0.87 -14.05
N GLN A 59 -4.28 0.33 -13.35
CA GLN A 59 -5.07 -0.79 -13.88
C GLN A 59 -5.84 -0.41 -15.14
N LEU A 60 -6.44 0.79 -15.16
CA LEU A 60 -7.19 1.29 -16.31
C LEU A 60 -6.29 1.64 -17.51
N ASP A 61 -5.11 2.21 -17.27
CA ASP A 61 -4.15 2.53 -18.33
C ASP A 61 -3.65 1.27 -19.04
N ARG A 62 -3.27 0.23 -18.26
CA ARG A 62 -2.91 -1.09 -18.79
C ARG A 62 -4.04 -1.72 -19.59
N TRP A 63 -5.26 -1.70 -19.03
CA TRP A 63 -6.43 -2.24 -19.70
C TRP A 63 -6.76 -1.49 -21.01
N TYR A 64 -6.64 -0.15 -21.03
CA TYR A 64 -7.06 0.67 -22.17
C TYR A 64 -6.33 0.29 -23.46
N GLN A 65 -5.05 -0.12 -23.35
CA GLN A 65 -4.23 -0.55 -24.48
C GLN A 65 -4.70 -1.89 -25.10
N THR A 66 -5.45 -2.71 -24.36
CA THR A 66 -5.90 -4.04 -24.80
C THR A 66 -7.07 -4.01 -25.79
N GLN A 67 -7.74 -2.87 -25.96
CA GLN A 67 -8.98 -2.71 -26.76
C GLN A 67 -10.14 -3.62 -26.31
N GLN A 68 -10.07 -4.20 -25.10
CA GLN A 68 -11.15 -4.98 -24.53
C GLN A 68 -12.36 -4.11 -24.15
N SER A 69 -13.52 -4.74 -23.96
CA SER A 69 -14.74 -4.02 -23.55
C SER A 69 -14.61 -3.38 -22.17
N ARG A 70 -15.37 -2.31 -21.91
CA ARG A 70 -15.47 -1.67 -20.59
C ARG A 70 -15.82 -2.67 -19.47
N GLY A 71 -16.62 -3.70 -19.77
CA GLY A 71 -16.95 -4.73 -18.78
C GLY A 71 -15.73 -5.50 -18.27
N ASN A 72 -14.68 -5.67 -19.09
CA ASN A 72 -13.42 -6.25 -18.63
C ASN A 72 -12.67 -5.31 -17.68
N ALA A 73 -12.70 -4.00 -17.91
CA ALA A 73 -12.15 -3.03 -16.96
C ALA A 73 -12.77 -3.17 -15.57
N ASP A 74 -14.11 -3.26 -15.51
CA ASP A 74 -14.84 -3.42 -14.25
C ASP A 74 -14.47 -4.74 -13.55
N LEU A 75 -14.23 -5.82 -14.31
CA LEU A 75 -13.77 -7.10 -13.76
C LEU A 75 -12.33 -7.01 -13.21
N ILE A 76 -11.42 -6.36 -13.93
CA ILE A 76 -10.03 -6.13 -13.49
C ILE A 76 -10.02 -5.34 -12.19
N LEU A 77 -10.77 -4.24 -12.11
CA LEU A 77 -10.86 -3.43 -10.89
C LEU A 77 -11.43 -4.23 -9.72
N LYS A 78 -12.53 -4.96 -9.93
CA LYS A 78 -13.13 -5.82 -8.89
C LYS A 78 -12.24 -7.00 -8.47
N LYS A 79 -11.31 -7.43 -9.33
CA LYS A 79 -10.39 -8.53 -9.04
C LYS A 79 -9.17 -8.05 -8.26
N TYR A 80 -8.57 -6.93 -8.68
CA TYR A 80 -7.25 -6.50 -8.20
C TYR A 80 -7.30 -5.35 -7.20
N VAL A 81 -8.27 -4.45 -7.29
CA VAL A 81 -8.40 -3.27 -6.43
C VAL A 81 -9.38 -3.59 -5.30
N THR A 82 -9.01 -4.57 -4.47
CA THR A 82 -9.84 -4.97 -3.32
C THR A 82 -9.00 -5.12 -2.06
N ASN A 83 -9.61 -4.80 -0.91
CA ASN A 83 -8.97 -4.96 0.39
C ASN A 83 -8.43 -6.38 0.65
N GLN A 84 -9.07 -7.40 0.07
CA GLN A 84 -8.58 -8.77 0.20
C GLN A 84 -7.26 -8.97 -0.53
N ARG A 85 -7.18 -8.61 -1.82
CA ARG A 85 -5.96 -8.78 -2.61
C ARG A 85 -4.81 -7.94 -2.09
N LEU A 86 -5.08 -6.71 -1.69
CA LEU A 86 -4.06 -5.83 -1.12
C LEU A 86 -3.53 -6.35 0.21
N GLN A 87 -4.38 -6.92 1.06
CA GLN A 87 -3.94 -7.57 2.29
C GLN A 87 -3.14 -8.85 2.03
N GLU A 88 -3.56 -9.69 1.08
CA GLU A 88 -2.80 -10.89 0.68
C GLU A 88 -1.39 -10.51 0.19
N CYS A 89 -1.29 -9.46 -0.63
CA CYS A 89 0.00 -8.90 -1.06
C CYS A 89 0.85 -8.42 0.13
N ALA A 90 0.26 -7.65 1.04
CA ALA A 90 0.98 -7.13 2.21
C ALA A 90 1.53 -8.25 3.10
N ASP A 91 0.77 -9.33 3.29
CA ASP A 91 1.18 -10.50 4.06
C ASP A 91 2.32 -11.26 3.36
N GLN A 92 2.19 -11.53 2.05
CA GLN A 92 3.17 -12.28 1.27
C GLN A 92 4.53 -11.57 1.20
N LEU A 93 4.52 -10.24 1.13
CA LEU A 93 5.74 -9.43 1.06
C LEU A 93 6.27 -9.00 2.45
N GLY A 94 5.61 -9.43 3.53
CA GLY A 94 6.00 -9.10 4.90
C GLY A 94 5.83 -7.62 5.26
N ILE A 95 5.05 -6.85 4.49
CA ILE A 95 4.75 -5.43 4.75
C ILE A 95 3.98 -5.29 6.07
N THR A 96 3.07 -6.21 6.36
CA THR A 96 2.24 -6.17 7.59
C THR A 96 3.07 -6.19 8.87
N SER A 97 4.25 -6.79 8.82
CA SER A 97 5.19 -6.83 9.94
C SER A 97 5.98 -5.53 10.15
N GLU A 98 5.73 -4.48 9.37
CA GLU A 98 6.35 -3.16 9.55
C GLU A 98 5.31 -2.05 9.78
N ILE A 99 4.00 -2.39 9.78
CA ILE A 99 2.94 -1.43 10.07
C ILE A 99 2.98 -1.04 11.56
N LEU A 100 2.96 0.27 11.81
CA LEU A 100 2.81 0.83 13.14
C LEU A 100 1.34 0.87 13.53
N VAL A 101 0.99 0.16 14.61
CA VAL A 101 -0.37 0.12 15.17
C VAL A 101 -0.43 0.75 16.55
N ALA A 102 -1.64 1.05 17.02
CA ALA A 102 -1.83 1.57 18.36
C ALA A 102 -1.19 0.65 19.42
N PRO A 103 -0.61 1.18 20.52
CA PRO A 103 0.06 0.38 21.54
C PRO A 103 -0.78 -0.78 22.07
N GLU A 104 -2.10 -0.58 22.21
CA GLU A 104 -3.04 -1.61 22.66
C GLU A 104 -3.17 -2.78 21.67
N GLN A 105 -2.83 -2.58 20.39
CA GLN A 105 -2.83 -3.61 19.34
C GLN A 105 -1.43 -4.19 19.08
N GLU A 106 -0.38 -3.65 19.71
CA GLU A 106 1.00 -4.09 19.49
C GLU A 106 1.21 -5.54 19.95
N HIS A 107 0.55 -5.96 21.04
CA HIS A 107 0.61 -7.35 21.52
C HIS A 107 0.07 -8.36 20.48
N LEU A 108 -0.92 -7.95 19.67
CA LEU A 108 -1.44 -8.78 18.59
C LEU A 108 -0.36 -9.00 17.52
N HIS A 109 0.45 -8.00 17.19
CA HIS A 109 1.59 -8.19 16.28
C HIS A 109 2.62 -9.18 16.82
N LEU A 110 2.96 -9.06 18.10
CA LEU A 110 4.04 -9.84 18.73
C LEU A 110 3.69 -11.32 18.87
N GLN A 111 2.40 -11.67 18.87
CA GLN A 111 1.90 -13.04 18.97
C GLN A 111 1.52 -13.66 17.61
N GLY A 112 1.86 -13.01 16.49
CA GLY A 112 1.45 -13.44 15.15
C GLY A 112 -0.03 -13.21 14.85
N GLY A 113 -0.70 -12.38 15.65
CA GLY A 113 -2.03 -11.86 15.37
C GLY A 113 -2.04 -10.99 14.11
N ARG A 114 -3.08 -11.16 13.30
CA ARG A 114 -3.18 -10.49 11.99
C ARG A 114 -3.53 -9.03 12.16
N ILE A 115 -2.81 -8.15 11.46
CA ILE A 115 -3.32 -6.80 11.16
C ILE A 115 -4.70 -6.95 10.53
N GLY A 116 -5.64 -6.08 10.92
CA GLY A 116 -6.96 -6.04 10.31
C GLY A 116 -6.88 -5.79 8.80
N ARG A 117 -7.65 -6.57 8.02
CA ARG A 117 -7.65 -6.53 6.54
C ARG A 117 -7.60 -5.11 5.95
N VAL A 118 -8.46 -4.23 6.46
CA VAL A 118 -8.57 -2.84 5.97
C VAL A 118 -7.27 -2.07 6.22
N THR A 119 -6.66 -2.21 7.40
CA THR A 119 -5.38 -1.53 7.71
C THR A 119 -4.25 -2.03 6.82
N SER A 120 -4.15 -3.35 6.57
CA SER A 120 -3.15 -3.90 5.65
C SER A 120 -3.35 -3.35 4.23
N ALA A 121 -4.58 -3.42 3.72
CA ALA A 121 -4.91 -2.93 2.39
C ALA A 121 -4.60 -1.44 2.23
N SER A 122 -5.06 -0.62 3.17
CA SER A 122 -4.82 0.82 3.15
C SER A 122 -3.35 1.19 3.37
N THR A 123 -2.54 0.34 3.97
CA THR A 123 -1.07 0.53 4.00
C THR A 123 -0.49 0.34 2.59
N VAL A 124 -0.93 -0.68 1.84
CA VAL A 124 -0.46 -0.88 0.46
C VAL A 124 -0.86 0.30 -0.43
N GLU A 125 -2.11 0.75 -0.33
CA GLU A 125 -2.57 1.97 -1.01
C GLU A 125 -1.71 3.16 -0.60
N ALA A 126 -1.45 3.35 0.69
CA ALA A 126 -0.63 4.46 1.16
C ALA A 126 0.82 4.41 0.64
N LEU A 127 1.41 3.22 0.52
CA LEU A 127 2.72 3.05 -0.09
C LEU A 127 2.71 3.45 -1.57
N LEU A 128 1.66 3.09 -2.33
CA LEU A 128 1.50 3.55 -3.71
C LEU A 128 1.34 5.08 -3.79
N GLY A 129 0.56 5.69 -2.90
CA GLY A 129 0.43 7.14 -2.80
C GLY A 129 1.75 7.82 -2.43
N ALA A 130 2.53 7.22 -1.54
CA ALA A 130 3.85 7.70 -1.15
C ALA A 130 4.83 7.64 -2.34
N VAL A 131 4.87 6.52 -3.08
CA VAL A 131 5.69 6.38 -4.28
C VAL A 131 5.31 7.42 -5.32
N TRP A 132 4.01 7.61 -5.58
CA TRP A 132 3.51 8.61 -6.52
C TRP A 132 3.98 10.03 -6.19
N LEU A 133 4.03 10.41 -4.91
CA LEU A 133 4.52 11.72 -4.49
C LEU A 133 6.06 11.82 -4.57
N ASP A 134 6.77 10.82 -4.04
CA ASP A 134 8.24 10.78 -3.99
C ASP A 134 8.87 10.72 -5.40
N SER A 135 8.20 10.03 -6.33
CA SER A 135 8.59 9.94 -7.73
C SER A 135 8.26 11.20 -8.53
N SER A 136 7.66 12.23 -7.91
CA SER A 136 7.17 13.43 -8.60
C SER A 136 6.09 13.13 -9.65
N ARG A 137 5.18 12.21 -9.33
CA ARG A 137 4.05 11.77 -10.16
C ARG A 137 4.49 11.01 -11.42
N ASP A 138 5.57 10.25 -11.28
CA ASP A 138 6.04 9.35 -12.33
C ASP A 138 5.19 8.08 -12.34
N PHE A 139 4.39 7.94 -13.40
CA PHE A 139 3.51 6.80 -13.63
C PHE A 139 4.29 5.49 -13.76
N GLU A 140 5.43 5.49 -14.47
CA GLU A 140 6.21 4.28 -14.73
C GLU A 140 6.80 3.71 -13.44
N GLN A 141 7.23 4.58 -12.52
CA GLN A 141 7.71 4.15 -11.21
C GLN A 141 6.60 3.47 -10.40
N VAL A 142 5.37 4.01 -10.43
CA VAL A 142 4.23 3.38 -9.75
C VAL A 142 3.85 2.06 -10.43
N ASN A 143 3.77 2.02 -11.77
CA ASN A 143 3.44 0.81 -12.51
C ASN A 143 4.44 -0.33 -12.19
N ARG A 144 5.75 -0.02 -12.10
CA ARG A 144 6.77 -0.98 -11.64
C ARG A 144 6.49 -1.52 -10.25
N VAL A 145 6.09 -0.65 -9.32
CA VAL A 145 5.71 -1.07 -7.95
C VAL A 145 4.46 -1.95 -7.99
N VAL A 146 3.41 -1.57 -8.72
CA VAL A 146 2.18 -2.38 -8.84
C VAL A 146 2.48 -3.77 -9.43
N CYS A 147 3.36 -3.85 -10.43
CA CYS A 147 3.86 -5.14 -10.95
C CYS A 147 4.65 -5.92 -9.90
N LYS A 148 5.54 -5.26 -9.15
CA LYS A 148 6.34 -5.89 -8.09
C LYS A 148 5.47 -6.45 -6.96
N LEU A 149 4.37 -5.76 -6.65
CA LEU A 149 3.36 -6.19 -5.70
C LEU A 149 2.48 -7.34 -6.23
N GLY A 150 2.55 -7.67 -7.53
CA GLY A 150 1.73 -8.72 -8.13
C GLY A 150 0.23 -8.36 -8.22
N ILE A 151 -0.11 -7.06 -8.21
CA ILE A 151 -1.50 -6.57 -8.27
C ILE A 151 -1.90 -6.27 -9.73
N VAL A 152 -1.35 -7.04 -10.67
CA VAL A 152 -1.64 -6.91 -12.10
C VAL A 152 -2.23 -8.21 -12.62
N ASP A 153 -3.01 -8.12 -13.70
CA ASP A 153 -3.35 -9.31 -14.46
C ASP A 153 -2.09 -9.80 -15.19
N SER A 154 -1.65 -11.02 -14.88
CA SER A 154 -0.49 -11.66 -15.52
C SER A 154 -0.77 -12.10 -16.97
N ASP A 155 -2.02 -11.97 -17.42
CA ASP A 155 -2.51 -12.48 -18.69
C ASP A 155 -2.83 -11.37 -19.71
N SER A 156 -2.34 -10.14 -19.47
CA SER A 156 -2.50 -8.98 -20.37
C SER A 156 -1.18 -8.56 -21.01
#